data_AF-A0A2D6XAX2-F1
#
_entry.id   AF-A0A2D6XAX2-F1
#
_cell.length_a   1.000
_cell.length_b   1.000
_cell.length_c   1.000
_cell.angle_alpha   90.00
_cell.angle_beta   90.00
_cell.angle_gamma   90.00
#
_symmetry.space_group_name_H-M   'P 1'
#
loop_
_entity.id
_entity.type
_entity.pdbx_description
1 polymer ?
#
loop_
_entity_poly.entity_id
_entity_poly.type
_entity_poly.pdbx_seq_one_letter_code
_entity_poly.pdbx_strand_id
1 'polypeptide(L)' 'MRYFKRVDWNGKTTTVESYSHQAPVVGAEEIDQAEHDLFMANLPEPSPGSLPKTLQTQIDELKAELVENGVIS' A
#
# COMPACT_ATOMS: atom_id res chain seq x y z
N MET A 1 1.96 4.73 17.52
CA MET A 1 2.43 4.81 16.12
C MET A 1 3.08 6.17 15.93
N ARG A 2 4.13 6.29 15.13
CA ARG A 2 4.65 7.60 14.69
C ARG A 2 4.41 7.73 13.19
N TYR A 3 3.94 8.88 12.75
CA TYR A 3 3.60 9.14 11.37
C TYR A 3 4.64 10.08 10.77
N PHE A 4 5.00 9.86 9.52
CA PHE A 4 5.96 10.71 8.83
C PHE A 4 5.48 11.04 7.44
N LYS A 5 5.81 12.24 6.95
CA LYS A 5 5.66 12.63 5.54
C LYS A 5 7.02 12.82 4.89
N ARG A 6 7.09 12.49 3.61
CA ARG A 6 8.18 12.85 2.70
C ARG A 6 7.60 13.63 1.54
N VAL A 7 8.24 14.73 1.20
CA VAL A 7 7.93 15.50 -0.01
C VAL A 7 9.11 15.31 -0.96
N ASP A 8 8.85 14.76 -2.13
CA ASP A 8 9.88 14.63 -3.15
C ASP A 8 10.12 15.95 -3.90
N TRP A 9 11.10 15.96 -4.81
CA TRP A 9 11.48 17.13 -5.59
C TRP A 9 10.37 17.63 -6.55
N ASN A 10 9.35 16.82 -6.83
CA ASN A 10 8.21 17.19 -7.68
C ASN A 10 6.99 17.64 -6.86
N GLY A 11 7.12 17.72 -5.52
CA GLY A 11 6.05 18.12 -4.62
C GLY A 11 5.08 17.00 -4.26
N LYS A 12 5.36 15.75 -4.66
CA LYS A 12 4.53 14.61 -4.27
C LYS A 12 4.80 14.23 -2.82
N THR A 13 3.72 14.20 -2.04
CA THR A 13 3.73 13.81 -0.64
C THR A 13 3.51 12.30 -0.53
N THR A 14 4.34 11.64 0.27
CA THR A 14 4.17 10.23 0.67
C THR A 14 4.16 10.19 2.19
N THR A 15 3.10 9.64 2.80
CA THR A 15 3.08 9.37 4.24
C THR A 15 3.50 7.92 4.52
N VAL A 16 4.16 7.71 5.65
CA VAL A 16 4.56 6.37 6.13
C VAL A 16 4.29 6.26 7.62
N GLU A 17 3.87 5.07 8.04
CA GLU A 17 3.74 4.72 9.45
C GLU A 17 5.03 4.02 9.91
N SER A 18 5.59 4.47 11.04
CA SER A 18 6.73 3.80 11.67
C SER A 18 6.32 3.09 12.94
N TYR A 19 6.64 1.80 12.98
CA TYR A 19 6.57 0.96 14.19
C TYR A 19 7.82 1.09 15.06
N SER A 20 8.87 1.76 14.57
CA SER A 20 10.07 1.98 15.36
C SER A 20 9.91 3.20 16.25
N HIS A 21 10.07 2.99 17.56
CA HIS A 21 9.99 4.07 18.54
C HIS A 21 11.22 5.00 18.50
N GLN A 22 12.39 4.47 18.13
CA GLN A 22 13.67 5.16 18.32
C GLN A 22 14.44 5.42 17.02
N ALA A 23 14.14 4.72 15.93
CA ALA A 23 14.86 4.93 14.67
C ALA A 23 14.36 6.23 13.99
N PRO A 24 15.26 7.15 13.60
CA PRO A 24 14.90 8.28 12.78
C PRO A 24 14.53 7.80 11.36
N VAL A 25 13.46 8.35 10.80
CA VAL A 25 13.10 8.12 9.40
C VAL A 25 13.79 9.20 8.55
N VAL A 26 14.98 8.88 8.04
CA VAL A 26 15.81 9.83 7.28
C VAL A 26 15.02 10.43 6.11
N GLY A 27 15.10 11.75 5.96
CA GLY A 27 14.44 12.51 4.91
C GLY A 27 12.92 12.63 5.06
N ALA A 28 12.37 12.30 6.25
CA ALA A 28 10.95 12.46 6.54
C ALA A 28 10.73 13.39 7.74
N GLU A 29 9.65 14.16 7.67
CA GLU A 29 9.16 15.02 8.75
C GLU A 29 8.10 14.25 9.53
N GLU A 30 8.18 14.27 10.86
CA GLU A 30 7.14 13.67 11.71
C GLU A 30 5.87 14.51 11.62
N ILE A 31 4.74 13.83 11.41
CA ILE A 31 3.40 14.41 11.36
C ILE A 31 2.54 13.81 12.45
N ASP A 32 1.45 14.49 12.79
CA ASP A 32 0.46 13.91 13.70
C ASP A 32 -0.48 12.94 12.97
N GLN A 33 -1.31 12.25 13.77
CA GLN A 33 -2.29 11.31 13.24
C GLN A 33 -3.36 12.01 12.38
N ALA A 34 -3.75 13.24 12.72
CA ALA A 34 -4.79 13.95 12.00
C ALA A 34 -4.32 14.34 10.58
N GLU A 35 -3.06 14.77 10.43
CA GLU A 35 -2.42 15.02 9.14
C GLU A 35 -2.30 13.73 8.31
N HIS A 36 -1.96 12.60 8.95
CA HIS A 36 -1.92 11.30 8.29
C HIS A 36 -3.31 10.87 7.77
N ASP A 37 -4.33 10.96 8.63
CA ASP A 37 -5.69 10.55 8.28
C ASP A 37 -6.27 11.45 7.17
N LEU A 38 -5.95 12.76 7.21
CA LEU A 38 -6.29 13.69 6.15
C LEU A 38 -5.62 13.29 4.82
N PHE A 39 -4.35 12.90 4.84
CA PHE A 39 -3.67 12.44 3.63
C PHE A 39 -4.34 11.18 3.05
N MET A 40 -4.63 10.20 3.90
CA MET A 40 -5.27 8.95 3.48
C MET A 40 -6.67 9.17 2.90
N ALA A 41 -7.45 10.10 3.47
CA ALA A 41 -8.77 10.45 2.96
C ALA A 41 -8.74 11.16 1.59
N ASN A 42 -7.61 11.78 1.24
CA ASN A 42 -7.42 12.49 -0.03
C ASN A 42 -6.74 11.63 -1.11
N LEU A 43 -6.44 10.36 -0.83
CA LEU A 43 -5.93 9.46 -1.86
C LEU A 43 -6.97 9.28 -2.96
N PRO A 44 -6.56 9.33 -4.26
CA PRO A 44 -7.47 9.10 -5.35
C PRO A 44 -8.07 7.70 -5.24
N GLU A 45 -9.36 7.56 -5.54
CA GLU A 45 -10.00 6.25 -5.57
C GLU A 45 -9.24 5.33 -6.55
N PRO A 46 -8.99 4.07 -6.18
CA PRO A 46 -8.36 3.11 -7.08
C PRO A 46 -9.25 2.94 -8.32
N SER A 47 -8.64 2.96 -9.50
CA SER A 47 -9.38 2.70 -10.74
C SER A 47 -10.04 1.31 -10.67
N PRO A 48 -11.24 1.10 -11.25
CA PRO A 48 -12.00 -0.16 -11.16
C PRO A 48 -11.31 -1.46 -11.64
N GLY A 49 -10.08 -1.41 -12.16
CA GLY A 49 -9.25 -2.59 -12.49
C GLY A 49 -7.94 -2.71 -11.69
N SER A 50 -7.68 -1.76 -10.77
CA SER A 50 -6.48 -1.74 -9.92
C SER A 50 -6.72 -2.37 -8.54
N LEU A 51 -7.98 -2.68 -8.23
CA LEU A 51 -8.31 -3.43 -7.03
C LEU A 51 -7.71 -4.83 -7.13
N PRO A 52 -7.06 -5.32 -6.06
CA PRO A 52 -6.56 -6.68 -6.04
C PRO A 52 -7.70 -7.64 -6.38
N LYS A 53 -7.42 -8.60 -7.28
CA LYS A 53 -8.34 -9.69 -7.60
C LYS A 53 -8.84 -10.31 -6.31
N THR A 54 -10.12 -10.66 -6.23
CA THR A 54 -10.64 -11.35 -5.05
C THR A 54 -9.83 -12.62 -4.80
N LEU A 55 -9.71 -13.04 -3.54
CA LEU A 55 -9.02 -14.31 -3.20
C LEU A 55 -9.55 -15.48 -4.02
N GLN A 56 -10.86 -15.49 -4.30
CA GLN A 56 -11.50 -16.49 -5.15
C GLN A 56 -10.94 -16.47 -6.57
N THR A 57 -10.88 -15.29 -7.20
CA THR A 57 -10.29 -15.13 -8.55
C THR A 57 -8.83 -15.57 -8.60
N GLN A 58 -8.05 -15.26 -7.56
CA GLN A 58 -6.64 -15.70 -7.49
C GLN A 58 -6.52 -17.23 -7.35
N ILE A 59 -7.39 -17.86 -6.56
CA ILE A 59 -7.45 -19.31 -6.41
C ILE A 59 -7.85 -19.98 -7.72
N ASP A 60 -8.82 -19.42 -8.45
CA ASP A 60 -9.29 -19.99 -9.71
C ASP A 60 -8.22 -19.88 -10.82
N GLU A 61 -7.49 -18.76 -10.88
CA GLU A 61 -6.34 -18.59 -11.77
C GLU A 61 -5.21 -19.57 -11.44
N LEU A 62 -4.88 -19.73 -10.16
CA LEU A 62 -3.86 -20.68 -9.72
C LEU A 62 -4.28 -22.13 -10.04
N LYS A 63 -5.55 -22.49 -9.86
CA LYS A 63 -6.06 -23.80 -10.25
C LYS A 63 -5.94 -24.02 -11.76
N ALA A 64 -6.29 -23.02 -12.57
CA ALA A 64 -6.16 -23.11 -14.02
C ALA A 64 -4.70 -23.32 -14.45
N GLU A 65 -3.76 -22.58 -13.86
CA GLU A 65 -2.32 -22.75 -14.11
C GLU A 65 -1.83 -24.14 -13.67
N LEU A 66 -2.29 -24.65 -12.52
CA LEU A 66 -1.92 -25.98 -12.04
C LEU A 66 -2.50 -27.10 -12.91
N VAL A 67 -3.69 -26.93 -13.50
CA VAL A 67 -4.26 -27.86 -14.49
C VAL A 67 -3.47 -27.82 -15.80
N GLU A 68 -3.13 -26.63 -16.30
CA GLU A 68 -2.31 -26.47 -17.52
C GLU A 68 -0.93 -27.12 -17.37
N ASN A 69 -0.33 -26.99 -16.18
CA ASN A 69 0.94 -27.62 -15.85
C ASN A 69 0.82 -29.11 -15.45
N GLY A 70 -0.40 -29.68 -15.45
CA GLY A 70 -0.64 -31.09 -15.14
C GLY A 70 -0.37 -31.48 -13.69
N VAL A 71 -0.31 -30.52 -12.76
CA VAL A 71 -0.10 -30.76 -11.32
C VAL A 71 -1.38 -31.29 -10.67
N ILE A 72 -2.53 -30.83 -11.15
CA ILE A 72 -3.86 -31.26 -10.72
C ILE A 72 -4.74 -31.56 -11.93
N SER A 73 -5.82 -32.31 -11.71
CA SER A 73 -6.77 -32.78 -12.73
C SER A 73 -8.08 -32.00 -12.68
#